data_AF-A0A0M1J0X3-F1
#
_entry.id   AF-A0A0M1J0X3-F1
#
_cell.length_a   1.000
_cell.length_b   1.000
_cell.length_c   1.000
_cell.angle_alpha   90.00
_cell.angle_beta   90.00
_cell.angle_gamma   90.00
#
_symmetry.space_group_name_H-M   'P 1'
#
loop_
_entity.id
_entity.type
_entity.pdbx_description
1 polymer ?
#
loop_
_entity_poly.entity_id
_entity_poly.type
_entity_poly.pdbx_seq_one_letter_code
_entity_poly.pdbx_strand_id
1 'polypeptide(L)'
;MIVYHDVGGAHSSCVAANIHVNNLSSNLTPTKEDLLKLPTFDKITKQDVGHLKFIGADEFGHKVYTLSVQYKPNIVIPAIRDMYREVNGSDSDLILVSSQPFVNTWMKIGGFTSRRLGIVSVGRPIVTYGTLKSYRGLVDLVGKVKKKIQISVPM
;
A
#
# COMPACT_ATOMS: atom_id res chain seq x y z
N MET A 1 -1.92 14.60 -0.84
CA MET A 1 -2.10 13.30 -0.12
C MET A 1 -1.81 12.11 -1.03
N ILE A 2 -1.20 11.02 -0.53
CA ILE A 2 -0.90 9.81 -1.34
C ILE A 2 -1.52 8.57 -0.70
N VAL A 3 -2.29 7.80 -1.47
CA VAL A 3 -2.96 6.58 -0.99
C VAL A 3 -2.60 5.41 -1.89
N TYR A 4 -1.88 4.44 -1.34
CA TYR A 4 -1.69 3.14 -1.98
C TYR A 4 -2.85 2.21 -1.62
N HIS A 5 -3.44 1.58 -2.62
CA HIS A 5 -4.58 0.68 -2.41
C HIS A 5 -4.43 -0.65 -3.13
N ASP A 6 -5.06 -1.67 -2.56
CA ASP A 6 -5.33 -2.96 -3.17
C ASP A 6 -6.58 -3.56 -2.51
N VAL A 7 -6.94 -4.80 -2.87
CA VAL A 7 -8.08 -5.49 -2.27
C VAL A 7 -8.01 -5.58 -0.74
N GLY A 8 -6.87 -5.96 -0.19
CA GLY A 8 -6.71 -6.28 1.24
C GLY A 8 -6.06 -5.18 2.08
N GLY A 9 -5.39 -4.20 1.50
CA GLY A 9 -4.65 -3.14 2.19
C GLY A 9 -3.41 -3.60 2.97
N ALA A 10 -3.11 -4.90 2.95
CA ALA A 10 -2.26 -5.54 3.96
C ALA A 10 -0.88 -5.98 3.45
N HIS A 11 -0.68 -6.04 2.13
CA HIS A 11 0.51 -6.67 1.54
C HIS A 11 1.17 -5.76 0.51
N SER A 12 0.66 -5.66 -0.72
CA SER A 12 1.31 -4.86 -1.77
C SER A 12 1.20 -3.36 -1.52
N SER A 13 0.02 -2.85 -1.15
CA SER A 13 -0.21 -1.43 -0.88
C SER A 13 0.51 -0.96 0.38
N CYS A 14 0.44 -1.75 1.45
CA CYS A 14 1.19 -1.53 2.68
C CYS A 14 2.70 -1.43 2.42
N VAL A 15 3.27 -2.36 1.64
CA VAL A 15 4.71 -2.34 1.33
C VAL A 15 5.06 -1.16 0.42
N ALA A 16 4.27 -0.87 -0.61
CA ALA A 16 4.49 0.30 -1.46
C ALA A 16 4.50 1.60 -0.63
N ALA A 17 3.55 1.76 0.29
CA ALA A 17 3.51 2.92 1.18
C ALA A 17 4.75 3.01 2.08
N ASN A 18 5.24 1.88 2.62
CA ASN A 18 6.44 1.87 3.45
C ASN A 18 7.74 2.10 2.66
N ILE A 19 7.82 1.65 1.39
CA ILE A 19 8.91 2.05 0.49
C ILE A 19 8.83 3.56 0.22
N HIS A 20 7.62 4.09 0.01
CA HIS A 20 7.42 5.51 -0.29
C HIS A 20 7.92 6.42 0.82
N VAL A 21 7.64 6.11 2.08
CA VAL A 21 8.12 6.88 3.24
C VAL A 21 9.53 6.49 3.71
N ASN A 22 10.26 5.69 2.91
CA ASN A 22 11.62 5.23 3.19
C ASN A 22 11.77 4.33 4.44
N ASN A 23 10.66 3.77 4.97
CA ASN A 23 10.71 2.72 6.01
C ASN A 23 11.27 1.39 5.46
N LEU A 24 11.16 1.17 4.15
CA LEU A 24 11.78 0.07 3.44
C LEU A 24 12.67 0.60 2.31
N SER A 25 13.83 -0.03 2.11
CA SER A 25 14.83 0.43 1.14
C SER A 25 14.37 0.22 -0.31
N SER A 26 14.51 1.25 -1.14
CA SER A 26 14.39 1.09 -2.60
C SER A 26 15.56 0.32 -3.21
N ASN A 27 16.73 0.34 -2.58
CA ASN A 27 17.97 -0.23 -3.13
C ASN A 27 18.19 -1.69 -2.70
N LEU A 28 17.65 -2.11 -1.56
CA LEU A 28 17.83 -3.45 -1.01
C LEU A 28 16.49 -4.17 -0.83
N THR A 29 16.44 -5.46 -1.17
CA THR A 29 15.28 -6.30 -0.86
C THR A 29 15.27 -6.61 0.64
N PRO A 30 14.17 -6.37 1.36
CA PRO A 30 14.09 -6.59 2.81
C PRO A 30 14.08 -8.08 3.16
N THR A 31 14.29 -8.39 4.43
CA THR A 31 14.06 -9.73 4.97
C THR A 31 12.56 -9.95 5.23
N LYS A 32 12.18 -11.21 5.51
CA LYS A 32 10.79 -11.52 5.91
C LYS A 32 10.44 -10.83 7.23
N GLU A 33 11.42 -10.75 8.13
CA GLU A 33 11.32 -10.15 9.45
C GLU A 33 11.07 -8.64 9.35
N ASP A 34 11.73 -7.95 8.41
CA ASP A 34 11.49 -6.53 8.15
C ASP A 34 10.04 -6.28 7.70
N LEU A 35 9.51 -7.12 6.80
CA LEU A 35 8.10 -7.04 6.40
C LEU A 35 7.17 -7.25 7.59
N LEU A 36 7.42 -8.27 8.41
CA LEU A 36 6.56 -8.62 9.56
C LEU A 36 6.62 -7.60 10.70
N LYS A 37 7.69 -6.80 10.80
CA LYS A 37 7.80 -5.69 11.76
C LYS A 37 6.89 -4.53 11.39
N LEU A 38 6.55 -4.33 10.12
CA LEU A 38 5.69 -3.23 9.69
C LEU A 38 4.34 -3.26 10.42
N PRO A 39 3.80 -2.11 10.88
CA PRO A 39 2.56 -2.06 11.66
C PRO A 39 1.33 -2.59 10.93
N THR A 40 1.28 -2.45 9.60
CA THR A 40 0.11 -2.81 8.78
C THR A 40 0.30 -4.10 7.97
N PHE A 41 1.52 -4.62 7.86
CA PHE A 41 1.77 -5.80 7.03
C PHE A 41 1.18 -7.06 7.66
N ASP A 42 0.28 -7.73 6.94
CA ASP A 42 -0.47 -8.90 7.43
C ASP A 42 -1.18 -8.66 8.79
N LYS A 43 -1.51 -7.39 9.09
CA LYS A 43 -2.12 -6.96 10.37
C LYS A 43 -3.43 -6.19 10.19
N ILE A 44 -3.81 -5.85 8.96
CA ILE A 44 -5.11 -5.25 8.63
C ILE A 44 -6.24 -6.23 9.02
N THR A 45 -7.22 -5.72 9.75
CA THR A 45 -8.40 -6.45 10.20
C THR A 45 -9.63 -6.06 9.40
N LYS A 46 -10.78 -6.73 9.64
CA LYS A 46 -12.05 -6.36 9.00
C LYS A 46 -12.50 -4.93 9.32
N GLN A 47 -12.17 -4.44 10.51
CA GLN A 47 -12.52 -3.08 10.96
C GLN A 47 -11.68 -2.01 10.26
N ASP A 48 -10.56 -2.39 9.65
CA ASP A 48 -9.68 -1.46 8.93
C ASP A 48 -10.07 -1.30 7.46
N VAL A 49 -11.01 -2.12 6.94
CA VAL A 49 -11.41 -2.02 5.53
C VAL A 49 -12.10 -0.69 5.26
N GLY A 50 -11.74 -0.04 4.14
CA GLY A 50 -12.33 1.23 3.75
C GLY A 50 -11.80 2.41 4.56
N HIS A 51 -10.92 2.16 5.53
CA HIS A 51 -10.28 3.18 6.34
C HIS A 51 -8.86 3.45 5.84
N LEU A 52 -8.53 4.73 5.72
CA LEU A 52 -7.18 5.18 5.44
C LEU A 52 -6.29 4.87 6.65
N LYS A 53 -5.25 4.05 6.46
CA LYS A 53 -4.26 3.76 7.49
C LYS A 53 -3.01 4.58 7.21
N PHE A 54 -2.74 5.54 8.08
CA PHE A 54 -1.56 6.41 7.96
C PHE A 54 -0.27 5.59 8.13
N ILE A 55 0.68 5.81 7.24
CA ILE A 55 1.99 5.13 7.25
C ILE A 55 3.12 6.09 7.62
N GLY A 56 3.09 7.32 7.11
CA GLY A 56 4.11 8.32 7.37
C GLY A 56 4.02 9.51 6.41
N ALA A 57 4.99 10.42 6.49
CA ALA A 57 5.19 11.48 5.51
C ALA A 57 6.39 11.13 4.61
N ASP A 58 6.31 11.49 3.33
CA ASP A 58 7.46 11.40 2.42
C ASP A 58 8.46 12.57 2.60
N GLU A 59 9.57 12.53 1.88
CA GLU A 59 10.59 13.59 1.88
C GLU A 59 10.11 14.95 1.36
N PHE A 60 8.93 15.02 0.74
CA PHE A 60 8.29 16.25 0.25
C PHE A 60 7.16 16.74 1.18
N GLY A 61 6.92 16.05 2.31
CA GLY A 61 5.87 16.40 3.27
C GLY A 61 4.48 15.83 2.95
N HIS A 62 4.32 15.00 1.92
CA HIS A 62 3.03 14.37 1.63
C HIS A 62 2.73 13.26 2.62
N LYS A 63 1.52 13.28 3.19
CA LYS A 63 1.00 12.18 4.00
C LYS A 63 0.69 10.97 3.11
N VAL A 64 1.25 9.81 3.49
CA VAL A 64 1.13 8.53 2.77
C VAL A 64 0.28 7.55 3.57
N TYR A 65 -0.65 6.88 2.88
CA TYR A 65 -1.61 5.96 3.45
C TYR A 65 -1.66 4.63 2.70
N THR A 66 -2.11 3.58 3.39
CA THR A 66 -2.58 2.35 2.78
C THR A 66 -4.08 2.18 2.97
N LEU A 67 -4.75 1.53 2.00
CA LEU A 67 -6.20 1.35 1.97
C LEU A 67 -6.60 0.00 1.37
N SER A 68 -7.51 -0.71 2.06
CA SER A 68 -8.24 -1.84 1.48
C SER A 68 -9.51 -1.36 0.79
N VAL A 69 -9.68 -1.68 -0.49
CA VAL A 69 -10.89 -1.35 -1.28
C VAL A 69 -11.85 -2.53 -1.47
N GLN A 70 -11.55 -3.71 -0.92
CA GLN A 70 -12.40 -4.92 -0.95
C GLN A 70 -13.07 -5.20 -2.32
N TYR A 71 -12.29 -5.23 -3.40
CA TYR A 71 -12.78 -5.44 -4.77
C TYR A 71 -13.81 -4.40 -5.28
N LYS A 72 -13.96 -3.25 -4.61
CA LYS A 72 -14.84 -2.15 -5.00
C LYS A 72 -14.07 -0.85 -5.32
N PRO A 73 -12.98 -0.88 -6.10
CA PRO A 73 -12.24 0.35 -6.43
C PRO A 73 -13.10 1.36 -7.20
N ASN A 74 -14.06 0.89 -8.01
CA ASN A 74 -14.99 1.72 -8.77
C ASN A 74 -15.97 2.53 -7.90
N ILE A 75 -16.09 2.21 -6.61
CA ILE A 75 -16.91 2.95 -5.65
C ILE A 75 -16.00 3.75 -4.71
N VAL A 76 -14.97 3.11 -4.15
CA VAL A 76 -14.11 3.72 -3.13
C VAL A 76 -13.24 4.84 -3.70
N ILE A 77 -12.68 4.67 -4.90
CA ILE A 77 -11.76 5.66 -5.50
C ILE A 77 -12.49 6.96 -5.87
N PRO A 78 -13.65 6.94 -6.57
CA PRO A 78 -14.43 8.16 -6.80
C PRO A 78 -14.86 8.83 -5.49
N ALA A 79 -15.36 8.07 -4.52
CA ALA A 79 -15.82 8.64 -3.25
C ALA A 79 -14.70 9.38 -2.49
N ILE A 80 -13.49 8.83 -2.44
CA ILE A 80 -12.34 9.51 -1.82
C ILE A 80 -11.96 10.77 -2.60
N ARG A 81 -11.95 10.71 -3.94
CA ARG A 81 -11.62 11.85 -4.79
C ARG A 81 -12.62 12.99 -4.61
N ASP A 82 -13.90 12.68 -4.66
CA ASP A 82 -14.97 13.67 -4.53
C ASP A 82 -14.91 14.32 -3.15
N MET A 83 -14.85 13.52 -2.08
CA MET A 83 -14.69 14.05 -0.71
C MET A 83 -13.46 14.93 -0.56
N TYR A 84 -12.31 14.53 -1.13
CA TYR A 84 -11.09 15.31 -1.05
C TYR A 84 -11.24 16.64 -1.78
N ARG A 85 -11.84 16.64 -2.98
CA ARG A 85 -12.10 17.85 -3.76
C ARG A 85 -13.05 18.79 -3.03
N GLU A 86 -14.12 18.28 -2.44
CA GLU A 86 -15.09 19.10 -1.70
C GLU A 86 -14.44 19.79 -0.49
N VAL A 87 -13.49 19.13 0.18
CA VAL A 87 -12.80 19.69 1.34
C VAL A 87 -11.67 20.66 0.95
N ASN A 88 -10.97 20.42 -0.16
CA ASN A 88 -9.76 21.16 -0.53
C ASN A 88 -9.93 22.09 -1.76
N GLY A 89 -11.10 22.09 -2.41
CA GLY A 89 -11.38 22.82 -3.64
C GLY A 89 -10.82 22.20 -4.92
N SER A 90 -9.83 21.31 -4.82
CA SER A 90 -9.28 20.53 -5.93
C SER A 90 -8.77 19.16 -5.47
N ASP A 91 -8.51 18.25 -6.42
CA ASP A 91 -7.86 16.96 -6.17
C ASP A 91 -6.45 16.86 -6.80
N SER A 92 -5.85 18.01 -7.14
CA SER A 92 -4.57 18.06 -7.87
C SER A 92 -3.39 17.48 -7.09
N ASP A 93 -3.43 17.56 -5.77
CA ASP A 93 -2.42 17.01 -4.86
C ASP A 93 -2.82 15.64 -4.28
N LEU A 94 -3.96 15.06 -4.70
CA LEU A 94 -4.38 13.71 -4.34
C LEU A 94 -3.87 12.69 -5.36
N ILE A 95 -3.09 11.71 -4.88
CA ILE A 95 -2.59 10.61 -5.69
C ILE A 95 -3.12 9.28 -5.14
N LEU A 96 -4.00 8.64 -5.91
CA LEU A 96 -4.54 7.31 -5.62
C LEU A 96 -3.81 6.27 -6.49
N VAL A 97 -3.11 5.33 -5.87
CA VAL A 97 -2.20 4.39 -6.55
C VAL A 97 -2.64 2.95 -6.32
N SER A 98 -3.01 2.27 -7.40
CA SER A 98 -3.30 0.84 -7.35
C SER A 98 -2.01 0.03 -7.31
N SER A 99 -1.85 -0.81 -6.29
CA SER A 99 -0.79 -1.83 -6.21
C SER A 99 -1.28 -3.23 -6.59
N GLN A 100 -2.56 -3.36 -6.99
CA GLN A 100 -3.19 -4.63 -7.37
C GLN A 100 -2.41 -5.45 -8.42
N PRO A 101 -1.76 -4.83 -9.44
CA PRO A 101 -0.98 -5.59 -10.43
C PRO A 101 0.20 -6.38 -9.82
N PHE A 102 0.66 -6.00 -8.63
CA PHE A 102 1.78 -6.66 -7.94
C PHE A 102 1.32 -7.76 -6.97
N VAL A 103 0.00 -7.99 -6.86
CA VAL A 103 -0.58 -9.06 -6.04
C VAL A 103 -0.51 -10.39 -6.78
N ASN A 104 0.35 -11.29 -6.31
CA ASN A 104 0.52 -12.62 -6.89
C ASN A 104 -0.22 -13.73 -6.10
N THR A 105 -0.25 -14.94 -6.65
CA THR A 105 -0.96 -16.10 -6.07
C THR A 105 -0.45 -16.46 -4.67
N TRP A 106 0.85 -16.32 -4.41
CA TRP A 106 1.41 -16.58 -3.07
C TRP A 106 0.88 -15.58 -2.05
N MET A 107 0.78 -14.30 -2.40
CA MET A 107 0.17 -13.30 -1.52
C MET A 107 -1.31 -13.63 -1.24
N LYS A 108 -2.07 -14.05 -2.26
CA LYS A 108 -3.49 -14.41 -2.10
C LYS A 108 -3.64 -15.61 -1.17
N ILE A 109 -2.89 -16.68 -1.39
CA ILE A 109 -2.93 -17.89 -0.56
C ILE A 109 -2.46 -17.58 0.86
N GLY A 110 -1.29 -16.96 1.00
CA GLY A 110 -0.71 -16.65 2.31
C GLY A 110 -1.60 -15.71 3.11
N GLY A 111 -2.11 -14.65 2.48
CA GLY A 111 -3.02 -13.69 3.08
C GLY A 111 -4.37 -14.29 3.47
N PHE A 112 -4.94 -15.17 2.64
CA PHE A 112 -6.15 -15.90 3.01
C PHE A 112 -5.91 -16.83 4.21
N THR A 113 -4.82 -17.60 4.20
CA THR A 113 -4.45 -18.51 5.28
C THR A 113 -4.20 -17.76 6.60
N SER A 114 -3.48 -16.64 6.56
CA SER A 114 -3.16 -15.87 7.78
C SER A 114 -4.35 -15.05 8.28
N ARG A 115 -5.07 -14.34 7.38
CA ARG A 115 -6.09 -13.35 7.77
C ARG A 115 -7.50 -13.92 7.81
N ARG A 116 -7.83 -14.90 6.96
CA ARG A 116 -9.19 -15.46 6.86
C ARG A 116 -9.36 -16.74 7.66
N LEU A 117 -8.37 -17.62 7.63
CA LEU A 117 -8.37 -18.87 8.39
C LEU A 117 -7.74 -18.73 9.79
N GLY A 118 -6.98 -17.65 10.03
CA GLY A 118 -6.29 -17.43 11.31
C GLY A 118 -5.05 -18.29 11.52
N ILE A 119 -4.60 -19.03 10.49
CA ILE A 119 -3.43 -19.93 10.58
C ILE A 119 -2.16 -19.12 10.29
N VAL A 120 -1.83 -18.23 11.22
CA VAL A 120 -0.78 -17.21 11.07
C VAL A 120 0.60 -17.82 10.82
N SER A 121 0.95 -18.90 11.51
CA SER A 121 2.26 -19.59 11.39
C SER A 121 2.53 -20.14 9.99
N VAL A 122 1.47 -20.50 9.24
CA VAL A 122 1.57 -21.02 7.87
C VAL A 122 1.40 -19.90 6.85
N GLY A 123 0.44 -19.00 7.06
CA GLY A 123 0.15 -17.94 6.10
C GLY A 123 1.27 -16.90 5.96
N ARG A 124 1.93 -16.54 7.07
CA ARG A 124 3.00 -15.51 7.07
C ARG A 124 4.23 -15.89 6.24
N PRO A 125 4.79 -17.11 6.34
CA PRO A 125 5.87 -17.54 5.44
C PRO A 125 5.49 -17.46 3.96
N ILE A 126 4.26 -17.80 3.60
CA ILE A 126 3.78 -17.80 2.21
C ILE A 126 3.59 -16.37 1.69
N VAL A 127 2.93 -15.52 2.49
CA VAL A 127 2.65 -14.13 2.07
C VAL A 127 3.93 -13.31 1.98
N THR A 128 4.86 -13.48 2.92
CA THR A 128 6.18 -12.81 2.86
C THR A 128 6.96 -13.24 1.62
N TYR A 129 6.98 -14.53 1.29
CA TYR A 129 7.58 -15.02 0.05
C TYR A 129 6.96 -14.37 -1.20
N GLY A 130 5.63 -14.31 -1.26
CA GLY A 130 4.91 -13.62 -2.33
C GLY A 130 5.28 -12.14 -2.41
N THR A 131 5.35 -11.46 -1.29
CA THR A 131 5.72 -10.04 -1.20
C THR A 131 7.13 -9.76 -1.66
N LEU A 132 8.10 -10.57 -1.25
CA LEU A 132 9.48 -10.44 -1.67
C LEU A 132 9.65 -10.64 -3.19
N LYS A 133 8.89 -11.56 -3.78
CA LYS A 133 8.86 -11.75 -5.25
C LYS A 133 8.38 -10.51 -6.02
N SER A 134 7.43 -9.76 -5.46
CA SER A 134 6.91 -8.54 -6.09
C SER A 134 7.68 -7.28 -5.71
N TYR A 135 8.70 -7.38 -4.84
CA TYR A 135 9.31 -6.23 -4.19
C TYR A 135 9.89 -5.22 -5.17
N ARG A 136 10.63 -5.67 -6.20
CA ARG A 136 11.19 -4.75 -7.20
C ARG A 136 10.14 -4.04 -8.03
N GLY A 137 9.07 -4.73 -8.41
CA GLY A 137 7.94 -4.09 -9.07
C GLY A 137 7.28 -3.00 -8.20
N LEU A 138 7.20 -3.22 -6.89
CA LEU A 138 6.70 -2.21 -5.95
C LEU A 138 7.65 -1.02 -5.82
N VAL A 139 8.97 -1.24 -5.81
CA VAL A 139 9.98 -0.16 -5.85
C VAL A 139 9.80 0.67 -7.13
N ASP A 140 9.65 0.03 -8.29
CA ASP A 140 9.46 0.73 -9.57
C ASP A 140 8.16 1.53 -9.60
N LEU A 141 7.07 0.98 -9.04
CA LEU A 141 5.81 1.69 -8.88
C LEU A 141 5.99 2.96 -8.05
N VAL A 142 6.64 2.85 -6.89
CA VAL A 142 6.89 3.98 -6.00
C VAL A 142 7.78 5.03 -6.66
N GLY A 143 8.84 4.61 -7.36
CA GLY A 143 9.71 5.52 -8.11
C GLY A 143 8.96 6.33 -9.16
N LYS A 144 8.04 5.71 -9.91
CA LYS A 144 7.17 6.41 -10.87
C LYS A 144 6.27 7.44 -10.20
N VAL A 145 5.70 7.10 -9.04
CA VAL A 145 4.85 8.02 -8.26
C VAL A 145 5.66 9.22 -7.77
N LYS A 146 6.84 8.99 -7.17
CA LYS A 146 7.72 10.06 -6.68
C LYS A 146 8.19 10.99 -7.81
N LYS A 147 8.54 10.42 -8.98
CA LYS A 147 8.89 11.22 -10.17
C LYS A 147 7.73 12.12 -10.63
N LYS A 148 6.49 11.61 -10.59
CA LYS A 148 5.29 12.41 -10.92
C LYS A 148 5.10 13.57 -9.94
N ILE A 149 5.35 13.34 -8.65
CA ILE A 149 5.28 14.38 -7.61
C ILE A 149 6.29 15.48 -7.89
N GLN A 150 7.56 15.13 -8.12
CA GLN A 150 8.63 16.11 -8.40
C GLN A 150 8.35 17.00 -9.61
N ILE A 151 7.73 16.47 -10.67
CA ILE A 151 7.38 17.26 -11.87
C ILE A 151 6.21 18.22 -11.58
N SER A 152 5.37 17.90 -10.59
CA SER A 152 4.18 18.68 -10.24
C SER A 152 4.47 19.81 -9.24
N VAL A 153 5.63 19.79 -8.58
CA VAL A 153 6.11 20.87 -7.71
C VAL A 153 7.04 21.76 -8.55
N PRO A 154 6.67 23.00 -8.90
CA PRO A 154 7.60 23.91 -9.56
C PRO A 154 8.82 24.14 -8.66
N MET A 155 10.02 24.02 -9.23
CA MET A 155 11.28 24.35 -8.56
C MET A 155 11.32 25.83 -8.16
#